data_AF-A0A7J8DVU1-F1
#
_entry.id   AF-A0A7J8DVU1-F1
#
_cell.length_a   1.000
_cell.length_b   1.000
_cell.length_c   1.000
_cell.angle_alpha   90.00
_cell.angle_beta   90.00
_cell.angle_gamma   90.00
#
_symmetry.space_group_name_H-M   'P 1'
#
loop_
_entity.id
_entity.type
_entity.pdbx_description
1 polymer ?
#
loop_
_entity_poly.entity_id
_entity_poly.type
_entity_poly.pdbx_seq_one_letter_code
_entity_poly.pdbx_strand_id
1 'polypeptide(L)'
;MVFSREAVRRLLGGQCRCHSNDAPDDMVLGMCSSGLGVPVTHSPLFHQARPVDYPEAYLSHQVPVSFHKHWNIDPVKAYVTWLAPGEEDEAGPETRKGRKDEL
;
A
#
# COMPACT_ATOMS: atom_id res chain seq x y z
N MET A 1 -5.60 1.50 0.95
CA MET A 1 -6.08 0.20 1.48
C MET A 1 -5.89 -0.87 0.42
N VAL A 2 -5.58 -2.09 0.81
CA VAL A 2 -5.48 -3.26 -0.09
C VAL A 2 -6.32 -4.38 0.51
N PHE A 3 -7.07 -5.08 -0.31
CA PHE A 3 -7.94 -6.18 0.13
C PHE A 3 -7.53 -7.47 -0.56
N SER A 4 -7.56 -8.57 0.19
CA SER A 4 -7.53 -9.89 -0.42
C SER A 4 -8.86 -10.15 -1.13
N ARG A 5 -8.82 -11.03 -2.15
CA ARG A 5 -10.04 -11.44 -2.85
C ARG A 5 -11.11 -11.97 -1.89
N GLU A 6 -10.70 -12.71 -0.86
CA GLU A 6 -11.63 -13.29 0.11
C GLU A 6 -12.26 -12.21 1.02
N ALA A 7 -11.49 -11.23 1.46
CA ALA A 7 -12.03 -10.10 2.22
C ALA A 7 -13.12 -9.36 1.43
N VAL A 8 -12.90 -9.12 0.13
CA VAL A 8 -13.89 -8.50 -0.76
C VAL A 8 -15.15 -9.35 -0.87
N ARG A 9 -15.03 -10.67 -1.05
CA ARG A 9 -16.18 -11.57 -1.11
C ARG A 9 -17.04 -11.50 0.16
N ARG A 10 -16.39 -11.48 1.33
CA ARG A 10 -17.09 -11.37 2.62
C ARG A 10 -17.78 -10.01 2.77
N LEU A 11 -17.12 -8.92 2.41
CA LEU A 11 -17.70 -7.57 2.46
C LEU A 11 -18.95 -7.44 1.56
N LEU A 12 -18.88 -7.94 0.32
CA LEU A 12 -20.00 -7.90 -0.62
C LEU A 12 -21.16 -8.82 -0.19
N GLY A 13 -20.85 -10.00 0.35
CA GLY A 13 -21.86 -10.93 0.88
C GLY A 13 -22.49 -10.48 2.20
N GLY A 14 -21.78 -9.66 2.98
CA GLY A 14 -22.17 -9.18 4.30
C GLY A 14 -23.16 -8.01 4.30
N GLN A 15 -23.75 -7.67 3.14
CA GLN A 15 -24.69 -6.55 2.99
C GLN A 15 -24.13 -5.19 3.45
N CYS A 16 -22.81 -5.01 3.41
CA CYS A 16 -22.17 -3.73 3.69
C CYS A 16 -22.67 -2.66 2.71
N ARG A 17 -23.16 -1.53 3.24
CA ARG A 17 -23.69 -0.41 2.44
C ARG A 17 -23.40 0.92 3.12
N CYS A 18 -23.15 1.95 2.32
CA CYS A 18 -23.07 3.32 2.81
C CYS A 18 -24.47 3.78 3.28
N HIS A 19 -24.53 4.43 4.44
CA HIS A 19 -25.77 4.93 5.03
C HIS A 19 -26.23 6.28 4.43
N SER A 20 -25.34 6.97 3.72
CA SER A 20 -25.59 8.22 3.02
C SER A 20 -24.58 8.40 1.88
N ASN A 21 -24.87 9.31 0.93
CA ASN A 21 -23.94 9.62 -0.16
C ASN A 21 -22.66 10.31 0.33
N ASP A 22 -22.76 11.09 1.41
CA ASP A 22 -21.62 11.76 2.05
C ASP A 22 -20.97 10.90 3.15
N ALA A 23 -21.31 9.61 3.21
CA ALA A 23 -20.67 8.70 4.15
C ALA A 23 -19.18 8.56 3.80
N PRO A 24 -18.29 8.60 4.79
CA PRO A 24 -16.87 8.36 4.56
C PRO A 24 -16.63 6.87 4.32
N ASP A 25 -16.30 6.53 3.08
CA ASP A 25 -16.18 5.14 2.61
C ASP A 25 -15.19 4.30 3.42
N ASP A 26 -14.06 4.87 3.82
CA ASP A 26 -13.02 4.19 4.58
C ASP A 26 -13.49 3.79 5.99
N MET A 27 -14.24 4.66 6.65
CA MET A 27 -14.86 4.36 7.94
C MET A 27 -15.97 3.29 7.79
N VAL A 28 -16.79 3.37 6.74
CA VAL A 28 -17.81 2.35 6.45
C VAL A 28 -17.16 0.99 6.20
N LEU A 29 -16.12 0.93 5.39
CA LEU A 29 -15.36 -0.30 5.13
C LEU A 29 -14.73 -0.86 6.41
N GLY A 30 -14.22 0.00 7.30
CA GLY A 30 -13.72 -0.40 8.62
C GLY A 30 -14.81 -1.01 9.50
N MET A 31 -15.98 -0.36 9.60
CA MET A 31 -17.13 -0.86 10.36
C MET A 31 -17.62 -2.21 9.83
N CYS A 32 -17.79 -2.34 8.51
CA CYS A 32 -18.20 -3.59 7.88
C CYS A 32 -17.18 -4.71 8.11
N SER A 33 -15.89 -4.41 8.00
CA SER A 33 -14.83 -5.39 8.26
C SER A 33 -14.89 -5.88 9.70
N SER A 34 -15.04 -4.97 10.67
CA SER A 34 -15.20 -5.29 12.09
C SER A 34 -16.42 -6.18 12.35
N GLY A 35 -17.59 -5.79 11.82
CA GLY A 35 -18.84 -6.55 12.01
C GLY A 35 -18.82 -7.96 11.39
N LEU A 36 -18.03 -8.16 10.33
CA LEU A 36 -17.88 -9.46 9.66
C LEU A 36 -16.69 -10.28 10.19
N GLY A 37 -15.96 -9.76 11.17
CA GLY A 37 -14.74 -10.39 11.70
C GLY A 37 -13.64 -10.52 10.64
N VAL A 38 -13.57 -9.57 9.70
CA VAL A 38 -12.46 -9.48 8.73
C VAL A 38 -11.38 -8.57 9.35
N PRO A 39 -10.17 -9.09 9.62
CA PRO A 39 -9.13 -8.31 10.27
C PRO A 39 -8.62 -7.19 9.37
N VAL A 40 -8.43 -6.01 9.95
CA VAL A 40 -7.77 -4.87 9.31
C VAL A 40 -6.41 -4.68 9.96
N THR A 41 -5.35 -4.84 9.19
CA THR A 41 -3.97 -4.71 9.66
C THR A 41 -3.35 -3.42 9.15
N HIS A 42 -2.84 -2.60 10.07
CA HIS A 42 -2.07 -1.41 9.72
C HIS A 42 -0.69 -1.81 9.19
N SER A 43 -0.23 -1.10 8.15
CA SER A 43 1.15 -1.20 7.66
C SER A 43 1.74 0.20 7.55
N PRO A 44 2.95 0.44 8.11
CA PRO A 44 3.61 1.74 8.06
C PRO A 44 4.06 2.13 6.64
N LEU A 45 3.98 1.21 5.67
CA LEU A 45 4.38 1.44 4.28
C LEU A 45 3.33 2.19 3.44
N PHE A 46 2.11 2.36 3.97
CA PHE A 46 1.04 3.13 3.32
C PHE A 46 1.03 4.56 3.87
N HIS A 47 1.32 5.54 2.99
CA HIS A 47 1.44 6.94 3.36
C HIS A 47 0.22 7.74 2.92
N GLN A 48 -0.31 8.57 3.83
CA GLN A 48 -1.50 9.40 3.60
C GLN A 48 -1.20 10.74 2.92
N ALA A 49 0.07 11.19 2.95
CA ALA A 49 0.49 12.48 2.40
C ALA A 49 1.41 12.31 1.18
N ARG A 50 2.00 13.40 0.69
CA ARG A 50 2.99 13.37 -0.40
C ARG A 50 4.34 12.87 0.15
N PRO A 51 5.23 12.33 -0.69
CA PRO A 51 6.58 11.96 -0.24
C PRO A 51 7.31 13.11 0.47
N VAL A 52 7.21 14.34 -0.06
CA VAL A 52 7.86 15.54 0.51
C VAL A 52 7.32 15.98 1.87
N ASP A 53 6.18 15.44 2.29
CA ASP A 53 5.60 15.72 3.61
C ASP A 53 6.20 14.82 4.71
N TYR A 54 7.08 13.86 4.34
CA TYR A 54 7.77 12.97 5.26
C TYR A 54 9.29 13.26 5.28
N PRO A 55 9.98 13.04 6.41
CA PRO A 55 11.44 13.10 6.46
C PRO A 55 12.06 12.07 5.51
N GLU A 56 13.10 12.46 4.77
CA GLU A 56 13.78 11.57 3.83
C GLU A 56 14.35 10.32 4.51
N ALA A 57 14.94 10.49 5.71
CA ALA A 57 15.45 9.38 6.50
C ALA A 57 14.36 8.36 6.86
N TYR A 58 13.11 8.82 7.06
CA TYR A 58 12.00 7.90 7.33
C TYR A 58 11.65 7.06 6.10
N LEU A 59 11.62 7.68 4.92
CA LEU A 59 11.30 7.00 3.67
C LEU A 59 12.43 6.10 3.14
N SER A 60 13.69 6.36 3.50
CA SER A 60 14.82 5.55 3.03
C SER A 60 14.98 4.22 3.76
N HIS A 61 14.33 4.05 4.92
CA HIS A 61 14.43 2.81 5.70
C HIS A 61 13.63 1.63 5.12
N GLN A 62 12.55 1.88 4.37
CA GLN A 62 11.66 0.85 3.85
C GLN A 62 11.07 1.28 2.52
N VAL A 63 10.91 0.35 1.57
CA VAL A 63 10.25 0.63 0.29
C VAL A 63 8.77 0.95 0.53
N PRO A 64 8.31 2.18 0.23
CA PRO A 64 6.91 2.55 0.39
C PRO A 64 6.00 1.73 -0.53
N VAL A 65 4.76 1.49 -0.10
CA VAL A 65 3.74 0.83 -0.94
C VAL A 65 2.86 1.86 -1.66
N SER A 66 2.58 3.00 -1.03
CA SER A 66 1.75 4.05 -1.65
C SER A 66 1.93 5.42 -1.00
N PHE A 67 1.64 6.47 -1.77
CA PHE A 67 1.39 7.83 -1.30
C PHE A 67 0.01 8.28 -1.78
N HIS A 68 -0.80 8.88 -0.90
CA HIS A 68 -2.21 9.14 -1.19
C HIS A 68 -2.48 10.55 -1.77
N LYS A 69 -1.63 11.53 -1.46
CA LYS A 69 -1.83 12.93 -1.88
C LYS A 69 -1.00 13.26 -3.12
N HIS A 70 -1.65 13.79 -4.15
CA HIS A 70 -1.04 14.13 -5.45
C HIS A 70 -1.13 15.63 -5.80
N TRP A 71 -1.49 16.47 -4.82
CA TRP A 71 -1.63 17.92 -5.04
C TRP A 71 -0.26 18.61 -5.13
N ASN A 72 -0.06 19.40 -6.19
CA ASN A 72 1.15 20.19 -6.40
C ASN A 72 2.45 19.35 -6.43
N ILE A 73 2.37 18.17 -7.05
CA ILE A 73 3.49 17.25 -7.27
C ILE A 73 3.29 16.56 -8.63
N ASP A 74 4.38 16.21 -9.30
CA ASP A 74 4.34 15.35 -10.48
C ASP A 74 4.16 13.88 -10.04
N PRO A 75 2.99 13.26 -10.31
CA PRO A 75 2.69 11.91 -9.85
C PRO A 75 3.56 10.86 -10.56
N VAL A 76 3.98 11.09 -11.81
CA VAL A 76 4.82 10.16 -12.56
C VAL A 76 6.23 10.18 -11.99
N LYS A 77 6.77 11.38 -11.74
CA LYS A 77 8.07 11.51 -11.08
C LYS A 77 8.06 10.86 -9.69
N ALA A 78 7.00 11.08 -8.90
CA ALA A 78 6.87 10.47 -7.59
C ALA A 78 6.83 8.93 -7.67
N TYR A 79 6.08 8.37 -8.62
CA TYR A 79 6.06 6.93 -8.88
C TYR A 79 7.46 6.40 -9.24
N VAL A 80 8.13 7.00 -10.22
CA VAL A 80 9.45 6.55 -10.67
C VAL A 80 10.50 6.63 -9.56
N THR A 81 10.47 7.67 -8.73
CA THR A 81 11.43 7.82 -7.62
C THR A 81 11.18 6.84 -6.47
N TRP A 82 9.92 6.59 -6.10
CA TRP A 82 9.61 5.93 -4.82
C TRP A 82 8.98 4.53 -4.93
N LEU A 83 8.36 4.20 -6.07
CA LEU A 83 7.49 3.02 -6.21
C LEU A 83 7.82 2.14 -7.41
N ALA A 84 8.52 2.66 -8.42
CA ALA A 84 8.96 1.86 -9.56
C ALA A 84 9.98 0.81 -9.10
N PRO A 85 9.91 -0.43 -9.61
CA PRO A 85 10.90 -1.45 -9.30
C PRO A 85 12.30 -0.98 -9.70
N GLY A 86 13.27 -1.16 -8.80
CA GLY A 86 14.66 -0.91 -9.12
C GLY A 86 15.24 -2.02 -10.01
N GLU A 87 16.37 -1.77 -10.67
CA GLU A 87 17.11 -2.81 -11.41
C GLU A 87 17.50 -4.01 -10.51
N GLU A 88 17.59 -3.79 -9.19
CA GLU A 88 17.88 -4.83 -8.20
C GLU A 88 16.66 -5.70 -7.84
N ASP A 89 15.43 -5.23 -8.04
CA ASP A 89 14.19 -5.96 -7.73
C ASP A 89 13.84 -6.99 -8.83
N GLU A 90 14.32 -6.77 -10.05
CA GLU A 90 14.22 -7.68 -11.20
C GLU A 90 15.22 -8.85 -11.12
N ALA A 91 16.24 -8.74 -10.24
CA ALA A 91 17.18 -9.83 -9.97
C ALA A 91 16.55 -10.82 -8.99
N GLY A 92 15.70 -11.71 -9.51
CA GLY A 92 15.13 -12.82 -8.77
C GLY A 92 16.18 -13.69 -8.04
N PRO A 93 15.75 -14.58 -7.12
CA PRO A 93 16.64 -15.36 -6.26
C PRO A 93 17.64 -16.27 -6.98
N GLU A 94 17.51 -16.48 -8.29
CA GLU A 94 18.48 -17.28 -9.08
C GLU A 94 19.84 -16.59 -9.25
N THR A 95 19.91 -15.25 -9.23
CA THR A 95 21.16 -14.51 -9.49
C THR A 95 22.06 -14.38 -8.26
N ARG A 96 21.57 -14.72 -7.04
CA ARG A 96 22.36 -14.69 -5.80
C ARG A 96 23.21 -15.94 -5.57
N LYS A 97 23.01 -17.02 -6.32
CA LYS A 97 23.75 -18.28 -6.14
C LYS A 97 25.10 -18.33 -6.86
N GLY A 98 25.36 -17.44 -7.82
CA GLY A 98 26.58 -17.45 -8.63
C GLY A 98 27.75 -16.58 -8.14
N ARG A 99 27.63 -15.88 -7.00
CA ARG A 99 28.65 -14.90 -6.55
C ARG A 99 29.38 -15.27 -5.26
N LYS A 100 29.17 -16.47 -4.74
CA LYS A 100 29.78 -16.93 -3.49
C LYS A 100 30.84 -18.03 -3.65
N ASP A 101 31.10 -18.50 -4.87
CA ASP A 101 32.05 -19.59 -5.14
C ASP A 101 33.34 -19.15 -5.88
N GLU A 102 33.66 -17.85 -5.87
CA GLU A 102 34.98 -17.35 -6.31
C GLU A 102 35.56 -16.37 -5.28
N LEU A 103 36.08 -16.91 -4.18
CA LEU A 103 37.10 -16.29 -3.33
C LEU A 103 37.74 -17.33 -2.39
#